data_AF-A0A8H3DWT0-F1
#
_entry.id   AF-A0A8H3DWT0-F1
#
_cell.length_a   1.000
_cell.length_b   1.000
_cell.length_c   1.000
_cell.angle_alpha   90.00
_cell.angle_beta   90.00
_cell.angle_gamma   90.00
#
_symmetry.space_group_name_H-M   'P 1'
#
loop_
_entity.id
_entity.type
_entity.pdbx_description
1 polymer ?
#
loop_
_entity_poly.entity_id
_entity_poly.type
_entity_poly.pdbx_seq_one_letter_code
_entity_poly.pdbx_strand_id
1 'polypeptide(L)'
;MRPLSLLGLAPFIAFALAGQFPEFDHVVGGVPKDTTIKNLAADSGAATLSSIVTPGKLRYKENTGVCETTPGVYQASGYADLTASQSMWFWFFAARNNPDTAPLSIWLNGGPGSSSMIGLFQEMGPCRINQDKVSDAAVAVWKMLQIFFADAKFSKYATRDFAIWTESYGGHYGPVLASYFLDQNAAIDAGEIKGVKINLKVLSIGNGLTDPYSQYPDYVRYAMSNPYHPLVDEKTIKSANDSLYRTGGCMDQVCG
;
A
#
# COMPACT_ATOMS: atom_id res chain seq x y z
N MET A 1 -35.38 -10.55 27.85
CA MET A 1 -34.97 -9.17 27.56
C MET A 1 -33.73 -8.85 28.38
N ARG A 2 -32.59 -8.67 27.71
CA ARG A 2 -31.37 -8.06 28.26
C ARG A 2 -30.98 -6.97 27.26
N PRO A 3 -30.68 -5.73 27.70
CA PRO A 3 -30.35 -4.67 26.76
C PRO A 3 -28.96 -4.94 26.19
N LEU A 4 -28.86 -4.93 24.87
CA LEU A 4 -27.58 -4.98 24.18
C LEU A 4 -27.05 -3.54 24.14
N SER A 5 -26.02 -3.27 24.92
CA SER A 5 -25.32 -1.99 24.93
C SER A 5 -24.75 -1.72 23.54
N LEU A 6 -25.07 -0.57 22.95
CA LEU A 6 -24.36 -0.02 21.80
C LEU A 6 -22.89 0.19 22.23
N LEU A 7 -21.99 -0.69 21.77
CA LEU A 7 -20.59 -0.33 21.65
C LEU A 7 -20.48 0.52 20.39
N GLY A 8 -20.43 1.84 20.58
CA GLY A 8 -19.99 2.75 19.53
C GLY A 8 -18.60 2.33 19.03
N LEU A 9 -18.47 2.20 17.71
CA LEU A 9 -17.20 2.05 17.03
C LEU A 9 -16.36 3.29 17.37
N ALA A 10 -15.43 3.14 18.31
CA ALA A 10 -14.28 4.02 18.38
C ALA A 10 -13.53 3.90 17.03
N PRO A 11 -13.05 5.01 16.46
CA PRO A 11 -12.20 4.95 15.28
C PRO A 11 -11.06 3.99 15.60
N PHE A 12 -10.82 3.02 14.72
CA PHE A 12 -9.57 2.27 14.72
C PHE A 12 -8.46 3.28 14.39
N ILE A 13 -8.05 4.05 15.39
CA ILE A 13 -6.67 4.51 15.48
C ILE A 13 -5.89 3.20 15.52
N ALA A 14 -5.01 2.99 14.55
CA ALA A 14 -4.01 1.95 14.66
C ALA A 14 -3.18 2.27 15.91
N PHE A 15 -3.64 1.81 17.07
CA PHE A 15 -2.80 1.75 18.25
C PHE A 15 -1.73 0.74 17.90
N ALA A 16 -0.57 1.26 17.51
CA ALA A 16 0.69 0.60 17.75
C ALA A 16 0.59 -0.09 19.11
N LEU A 17 0.58 -1.42 19.13
CA LEU A 17 0.67 -2.13 20.40
C LEU A 17 2.00 -1.72 21.03
N ALA A 18 2.01 -1.45 22.34
CA ALA A 18 3.25 -1.20 23.07
C ALA A 18 4.25 -2.33 22.76
N GLY A 19 5.40 -2.00 22.17
CA GLY A 19 6.42 -2.94 21.71
C GLY A 19 6.53 -3.18 20.20
N GLN A 20 5.64 -2.62 19.35
CA GLN A 20 5.79 -2.69 17.89
C GLN A 20 6.84 -1.72 17.32
N PHE A 21 7.13 -0.66 18.05
CA PHE A 21 8.13 0.34 17.69
C PHE A 21 9.20 0.32 18.78
N PRO A 22 10.46 0.02 18.45
CA PRO A 22 11.51 0.06 19.44
C PRO A 22 11.67 1.49 19.97
N GLU A 23 11.67 1.63 21.29
CA GLU A 23 11.97 2.89 21.98
C GLU A 23 13.45 2.91 22.32
N PHE A 24 14.17 3.93 21.83
CA PHE A 24 15.56 4.16 22.17
C PHE A 24 15.68 5.52 22.85
N ASP A 25 16.32 5.56 24.02
CA ASP A 25 16.49 6.78 24.82
C ASP A 25 15.19 7.59 25.00
N HIS A 26 14.07 6.90 25.25
CA HIS A 26 12.74 7.49 25.39
C HIS A 26 12.13 8.10 24.12
N VAL A 27 12.67 7.75 22.95
CA VAL A 27 12.13 8.12 21.64
C VAL A 27 11.59 6.88 20.94
N VAL A 28 10.27 6.82 20.76
CA VAL A 28 9.59 5.76 20.00
C VAL A 28 10.01 5.84 18.53
N GLY A 29 10.57 4.75 17.98
CA GLY A 29 11.13 4.73 16.63
C GLY A 29 12.47 5.48 16.50
N GLY A 30 13.14 5.77 17.63
CA GLY A 30 14.45 6.39 17.64
C GLY A 30 15.54 5.55 16.97
N VAL A 31 16.70 6.17 16.74
CA VAL A 31 17.92 5.46 16.31
C VAL A 31 18.84 5.37 17.53
N PRO A 32 19.39 4.18 17.87
CA PRO A 32 20.31 4.05 18.99
C PRO A 32 21.52 4.97 18.81
N LYS A 33 21.90 5.73 19.85
CA LYS A 33 23.16 6.51 19.86
C LYS A 33 24.40 5.62 19.96
N ASP A 34 24.24 4.39 20.44
CA ASP A 34 25.28 3.39 20.50
C ASP A 34 25.33 2.63 19.16
N THR A 35 26.22 3.03 18.26
CA THR A 35 26.47 2.40 16.95
C THR A 35 27.18 1.06 17.06
N THR A 36 27.45 0.57 18.27
CA THR A 36 27.89 -0.82 18.44
C THR A 36 26.75 -1.70 17.95
N ILE A 37 26.94 -2.38 16.81
CA ILE A 37 26.03 -3.42 16.34
C ILE A 37 25.97 -4.46 17.45
N LYS A 38 25.02 -4.31 18.38
CA LYS A 38 24.67 -5.36 19.31
C LYS A 38 24.08 -6.42 18.39
N ASN A 39 24.82 -7.52 18.21
CA ASN A 39 24.21 -8.76 17.77
C ASN A 39 22.92 -8.89 18.56
N LEU A 40 21.77 -8.84 17.87
CA LEU A 40 20.45 -9.09 18.45
C LEU A 40 20.44 -10.55 18.90
N ALA A 41 21.11 -10.81 20.01
CA ALA A 41 21.18 -12.08 20.66
C ALA A 41 20.18 -12.04 21.81
N ALA A 42 19.19 -12.91 21.68
CA ALA A 42 18.32 -13.41 22.74
C ALA A 42 17.28 -12.42 23.30
N ASP A 43 16.22 -12.18 22.53
CA ASP A 43 14.90 -12.36 23.13
C ASP A 43 14.56 -13.86 23.04
N SER A 44 14.24 -14.47 24.17
CA SER A 44 14.19 -15.91 24.38
C SER A 44 13.19 -16.60 23.46
N GLY A 45 13.70 -17.18 22.35
CA GLY A 45 12.94 -17.96 21.37
C GLY A 45 13.44 -17.87 19.93
N ALA A 46 14.24 -16.86 19.59
CA ALA A 46 14.80 -16.70 18.24
C ALA A 46 16.13 -17.46 18.10
N ALA A 47 16.20 -18.32 17.08
CA ALA A 47 17.42 -18.99 16.66
C ALA A 47 18.57 -17.98 16.54
N THR A 48 19.72 -18.33 17.10
CA THR A 48 21.00 -17.63 16.92
C THR A 48 21.22 -17.37 15.44
N LEU A 49 21.04 -16.11 15.00
CA LEU A 49 21.46 -15.69 13.67
C LEU A 49 22.99 -15.74 13.64
N SER A 50 23.50 -16.82 13.06
CA SER A 50 24.89 -16.97 12.65
C SER A 50 25.35 -15.66 11.99
N SER A 51 26.43 -15.08 12.52
CA SER A 51 27.12 -13.90 11.96
C SER A 51 27.80 -14.17 10.61
N ILE A 52 27.59 -15.36 10.03
CA ILE A 52 27.91 -15.70 8.65
C ILE A 52 26.58 -15.71 7.88
N VAL A 53 26.30 -14.62 7.17
CA VAL A 53 25.27 -14.65 6.12
C VAL A 53 25.90 -15.39 4.94
N THR A 54 25.70 -16.71 4.86
CA THR A 54 25.82 -17.37 3.55
C THR A 54 24.73 -16.76 2.69
N PRO A 55 25.06 -16.00 1.61
CA PRO A 55 24.01 -15.44 0.77
C PRO A 55 23.12 -16.57 0.29
N GLY A 56 21.83 -16.51 0.62
CA GLY A 56 20.88 -17.48 0.11
C GLY A 56 20.66 -17.29 -1.38
N LYS A 57 19.81 -18.13 -1.95
CA LYS A 57 19.54 -18.12 -3.39
C LYS A 57 18.57 -17.00 -3.76
N LEU A 58 18.77 -16.38 -4.91
CA LEU A 58 17.74 -15.56 -5.56
C LEU A 58 16.85 -16.44 -6.43
N ARG A 59 15.53 -16.27 -6.30
CA ARG A 59 14.49 -16.89 -7.12
C ARG A 59 13.71 -15.80 -7.82
N TYR A 60 14.00 -15.55 -9.09
CA TYR A 60 13.46 -14.38 -9.78
C TYR A 60 13.07 -14.65 -11.23
N LYS A 61 12.27 -13.73 -11.76
CA LYS A 61 11.94 -13.62 -13.17
C LYS A 61 12.50 -12.30 -13.69
N GLU A 62 13.14 -12.36 -14.85
CA GLU A 62 13.75 -11.24 -15.52
C GLU A 62 12.83 -10.74 -16.63
N ASN A 63 12.85 -9.43 -16.87
CA ASN A 63 12.30 -8.79 -18.06
C ASN A 63 10.88 -9.27 -18.41
N THR A 64 10.00 -9.29 -17.41
CA THR A 64 8.62 -9.76 -17.55
C THR A 64 7.77 -8.86 -18.46
N GLY A 65 8.27 -7.68 -18.82
CA GLY A 65 7.52 -6.66 -19.55
C GLY A 65 6.45 -5.98 -18.70
N VAL A 66 6.46 -6.22 -17.38
CA VAL A 66 5.52 -5.63 -16.44
C VAL A 66 6.18 -4.42 -15.78
N CYS A 67 5.45 -3.31 -15.66
CA CYS A 67 5.90 -2.06 -15.05
C CYS A 67 6.95 -1.29 -15.88
N GLU A 68 8.20 -1.74 -15.96
CA GLU A 68 9.23 -1.09 -16.78
C GLU A 68 9.20 -1.66 -18.21
N THR A 69 8.76 -0.84 -19.15
CA THR A 69 8.55 -1.22 -20.56
C THR A 69 9.51 -0.54 -21.52
N THR A 70 10.45 0.28 -21.01
CA THR A 70 11.46 0.93 -21.85
C THR A 70 12.35 -0.13 -22.49
N PRO A 71 12.47 -0.16 -23.84
CA PRO A 71 13.31 -1.14 -24.52
C PRO A 71 14.75 -1.12 -24.01
N GLY A 72 15.29 -2.30 -23.69
CA GLY A 72 16.68 -2.45 -23.24
C GLY A 72 16.92 -2.17 -21.75
N VAL A 73 15.91 -1.76 -20.98
CA VAL A 73 16.05 -1.57 -19.53
C VAL A 73 15.80 -2.89 -18.81
N TYR A 74 16.82 -3.38 -18.11
CA TYR A 74 16.74 -4.62 -17.34
C TYR A 74 15.86 -4.45 -16.10
N GLN A 75 15.03 -5.46 -15.82
CA GLN A 75 14.28 -5.56 -14.58
C GLN A 75 14.21 -7.00 -14.09
N ALA A 76 14.09 -7.18 -12.77
CA ALA A 76 13.89 -8.48 -12.16
C ALA A 76 13.00 -8.38 -10.92
N SER A 77 12.07 -9.32 -10.76
CA SER A 77 11.25 -9.43 -9.55
C SER A 77 11.29 -10.85 -9.01
N GLY A 78 11.34 -11.01 -7.69
CA GLY A 78 11.49 -12.33 -7.10
C GLY A 78 11.68 -12.33 -5.60
N TYR A 79 12.20 -13.44 -5.09
CA TYR A 79 12.50 -13.65 -3.69
C TYR A 79 14.01 -13.83 -3.49
N ALA A 80 14.55 -13.16 -2.48
CA ALA A 80 15.84 -13.46 -1.88
C ALA A 80 15.60 -14.34 -0.65
N ASP A 81 16.13 -15.56 -0.66
CA ASP A 81 16.00 -16.47 0.48
C ASP A 81 17.01 -16.06 1.56
N LEU A 82 16.52 -15.68 2.74
CA LEU A 82 17.34 -15.24 3.88
C LEU A 82 17.77 -16.42 4.75
N THR A 83 16.86 -17.37 4.92
CA THR A 83 17.06 -18.65 5.62
C THR A 83 16.31 -19.76 4.89
N ALA A 84 16.35 -21.00 5.39
CA ALA A 84 15.58 -22.10 4.83
C ALA A 84 14.05 -21.89 4.87
N SER A 85 13.55 -20.97 5.70
CA SER A 85 12.11 -20.71 5.89
C SER A 85 11.71 -19.24 5.77
N GLN A 86 12.65 -18.34 5.50
CA GLN A 86 12.38 -16.90 5.38
C GLN A 86 12.91 -16.38 4.05
N SER A 87 12.08 -15.63 3.34
CA SER A 87 12.43 -14.96 2.09
C SER A 87 11.95 -13.51 2.12
N MET A 88 12.72 -12.63 1.50
CA MET A 88 12.31 -11.25 1.22
C MET A 88 11.97 -11.13 -0.25
N TRP A 89 10.83 -10.53 -0.56
CA TRP A 89 10.46 -10.25 -1.96
C TRP A 89 11.07 -8.92 -2.41
N PHE A 90 11.50 -8.81 -3.68
CA PHE A 90 12.06 -7.60 -4.28
C PHE A 90 11.56 -7.37 -5.71
N TRP A 91 11.64 -6.12 -6.17
CA TRP A 91 11.52 -5.73 -7.57
C TRP A 91 12.60 -4.71 -7.91
N PHE A 92 13.50 -5.09 -8.80
CA PHE A 92 14.63 -4.31 -9.27
C PHE A 92 14.37 -3.76 -10.67
N PHE A 93 14.82 -2.52 -10.88
CA PHE A 93 14.83 -1.83 -12.16
C PHE A 93 16.21 -1.22 -12.37
N ALA A 94 16.88 -1.56 -13.47
CA ALA A 94 18.15 -0.94 -13.83
C ALA A 94 17.94 0.53 -14.19
N ALA A 95 19.00 1.33 -14.03
CA ALA A 95 18.95 2.72 -14.46
C ALA A 95 18.76 2.79 -15.98
N ARG A 96 17.85 3.66 -16.44
CA ARG A 96 17.59 3.87 -17.87
C ARG A 96 18.79 4.44 -18.63
N ASN A 97 19.74 5.05 -17.90
CA ASN A 97 20.96 5.63 -18.45
C ASN A 97 22.16 5.08 -17.67
N ASN A 98 23.17 4.58 -18.40
CA ASN A 98 24.42 4.06 -17.84
C ASN A 98 24.22 3.04 -16.69
N PRO A 99 23.44 1.95 -16.90
CA PRO A 99 23.09 1.01 -15.84
C PRO A 99 24.29 0.38 -15.12
N ASP A 100 25.43 0.27 -15.80
CA ASP A 100 26.65 -0.31 -15.24
C ASP A 100 27.41 0.64 -14.29
N THR A 101 27.13 1.95 -14.34
CA THR A 101 27.85 2.96 -13.54
C THR A 101 26.95 3.87 -12.70
N ALA A 102 25.64 3.87 -12.97
CA ALA A 102 24.68 4.63 -12.18
C ALA A 102 24.64 4.14 -10.72
N PRO A 103 24.42 5.03 -9.75
CA PRO A 103 24.33 4.65 -8.35
C PRO A 103 23.11 3.73 -8.09
N LEU A 104 23.31 2.71 -7.26
CA LEU A 104 22.25 1.82 -6.80
C LEU A 104 21.57 2.41 -5.56
N SER A 105 20.23 2.41 -5.54
CA SER A 105 19.43 2.80 -4.38
C SER A 105 18.44 1.69 -4.02
N ILE A 106 18.10 1.62 -2.74
CA ILE A 106 17.02 0.78 -2.22
C ILE A 106 15.92 1.68 -1.68
N TRP A 107 14.67 1.33 -1.97
CA TRP A 107 13.50 2.02 -1.46
C TRP A 107 12.73 1.12 -0.49
N LEU A 108 12.44 1.66 0.69
CA LEU A 108 11.68 0.99 1.74
C LEU A 108 10.56 1.91 2.20
N ASN A 109 9.31 1.46 2.04
CA ASN A 109 8.17 2.17 2.64
C ASN A 109 8.14 1.93 4.16
N GLY A 110 7.56 2.89 4.88
CA GLY A 110 7.50 2.91 6.35
C GLY A 110 6.32 2.12 6.94
N GLY A 111 5.70 2.68 7.97
CA GLY A 111 4.62 2.03 8.74
C GLY A 111 4.97 1.91 10.21
N PRO A 112 5.42 0.74 10.71
CA PRO A 112 6.01 -0.43 10.06
C PRO A 112 5.00 -1.41 9.44
N GLY A 113 5.50 -2.27 8.55
CA GLY A 113 4.71 -3.36 7.95
C GLY A 113 4.06 -3.01 6.60
N SER A 114 4.24 -1.78 6.11
CA SER A 114 3.77 -1.42 4.77
C SER A 114 4.68 -2.01 3.69
N SER A 115 4.09 -2.34 2.54
CA SER A 115 4.85 -2.86 1.40
C SER A 115 5.57 -1.73 0.65
N SER A 116 6.82 -1.98 0.25
CA SER A 116 7.55 -1.08 -0.68
C SER A 116 6.90 -0.94 -2.06
N MET A 117 5.85 -1.72 -2.35
CA MET A 117 5.05 -1.60 -3.56
C MET A 117 4.22 -0.33 -3.62
N ILE A 118 4.00 0.33 -2.47
CA ILE A 118 3.40 1.66 -2.44
C ILE A 118 4.32 2.64 -3.17
N GLY A 119 5.60 2.70 -2.79
CA GLY A 119 6.58 3.56 -3.44
C GLY A 119 6.80 3.24 -4.90
N LEU A 120 6.74 1.95 -5.25
CA LEU A 120 6.81 1.52 -6.64
C LEU A 120 5.65 2.08 -7.48
N PHE A 121 4.40 1.85 -7.08
CA PHE A 121 3.25 2.14 -7.94
C PHE A 121 2.68 3.54 -7.77
N GLN A 122 3.00 4.24 -6.69
CA GLN A 122 2.35 5.50 -6.32
C GLN A 122 3.32 6.67 -6.19
N GLU A 123 4.60 6.41 -5.90
CA GLU A 123 5.57 7.47 -5.61
C GLU A 123 6.54 7.62 -6.78
N MET A 124 7.54 6.74 -6.89
CA MET A 124 8.71 6.97 -7.75
C MET A 124 9.11 5.79 -8.62
N GLY A 125 8.34 4.70 -8.64
CA GLY A 125 8.60 3.60 -9.55
C GLY A 125 8.31 3.95 -11.01
N PRO A 126 8.75 3.09 -11.95
CA PRO A 126 8.71 3.37 -13.39
C PRO A 126 7.32 3.23 -14.02
N CYS A 127 6.31 2.78 -13.27
CA CYS A 127 4.95 2.60 -13.76
C CYS A 127 3.89 3.04 -12.74
N ARG A 128 2.65 3.14 -13.23
CA ARG A 128 1.45 3.42 -12.43
C ARG A 128 0.40 2.35 -12.67
N ILE A 129 -0.45 2.12 -11.68
CA ILE A 129 -1.63 1.28 -11.82
C ILE A 129 -2.76 2.17 -12.36
N ASN A 130 -3.09 2.02 -13.64
CA ASN A 130 -4.21 2.73 -14.25
C ASN A 130 -5.54 2.30 -13.62
N GLN A 131 -6.57 3.18 -13.69
CA GLN A 131 -7.88 2.93 -13.09
C GLN A 131 -8.54 1.62 -13.55
N ASP A 132 -8.34 1.22 -14.81
CA ASP A 132 -8.84 -0.06 -15.33
C ASP A 132 -8.32 -1.28 -14.53
N LYS A 133 -7.11 -1.17 -13.96
CA LYS A 133 -6.51 -2.23 -13.14
C LYS A 133 -6.99 -2.21 -11.68
N VAL A 134 -7.64 -1.14 -11.23
CA VAL A 134 -8.36 -1.13 -9.94
C VAL A 134 -9.59 -2.06 -10.04
N SER A 135 -10.24 -2.09 -11.20
CA SER A 135 -11.31 -3.05 -11.49
C SER A 135 -10.81 -4.50 -11.45
N ASP A 136 -9.61 -4.78 -11.97
CA ASP A 136 -8.98 -6.10 -11.84
C ASP A 136 -8.77 -6.50 -10.37
N ALA A 137 -8.35 -5.54 -9.53
CA ALA A 137 -8.23 -5.77 -8.09
C ALA A 137 -9.59 -6.10 -7.45
N ALA A 138 -10.66 -5.42 -7.83
CA ALA A 138 -12.01 -5.73 -7.36
C ALA A 138 -12.43 -7.16 -7.74
N VAL A 139 -12.18 -7.56 -8.99
CA VAL A 139 -12.43 -8.93 -9.47
C VAL A 139 -11.64 -9.95 -8.66
N ALA A 140 -10.35 -9.70 -8.44
CA ALA A 140 -9.46 -10.60 -7.70
C ALA A 140 -9.88 -10.76 -6.24
N VAL A 141 -10.21 -9.66 -5.56
CA VAL A 141 -10.66 -9.69 -4.16
C VAL A 141 -12.01 -10.39 -4.05
N TRP A 142 -12.95 -10.14 -4.97
CA TRP A 142 -14.22 -10.85 -4.98
C TRP A 142 -14.02 -12.36 -5.16
N LYS A 143 -13.21 -12.78 -6.13
CA LYS A 143 -12.88 -14.20 -6.35
C LYS A 143 -12.22 -14.84 -5.13
N MET A 144 -11.31 -14.13 -4.47
CA MET A 144 -10.69 -14.58 -3.24
C MET A 144 -11.75 -14.81 -2.15
N LEU A 145 -12.71 -13.89 -1.98
CA LEU A 145 -13.82 -14.04 -1.03
C LEU A 145 -14.74 -15.22 -1.39
N GLN A 146 -15.01 -15.47 -2.68
CA GLN A 146 -15.75 -16.65 -3.11
C GLN A 146 -15.06 -17.96 -2.70
N ILE A 147 -13.75 -18.04 -2.93
CA ILE A 147 -12.93 -19.19 -2.52
C ILE A 147 -12.93 -19.33 -1.00
N PHE A 148 -12.77 -18.21 -0.29
CA PHE A 148 -12.76 -18.17 1.18
C PHE A 148 -14.10 -18.67 1.75
N PHE A 149 -15.23 -18.25 1.20
CA PHE A 149 -16.54 -18.70 1.67
C PHE A 149 -16.90 -20.12 1.22
N ALA A 150 -16.25 -20.66 0.19
CA ALA A 150 -16.40 -22.06 -0.20
C ALA A 150 -15.67 -23.02 0.75
N ASP A 151 -14.65 -22.54 1.47
CA ASP A 151 -13.90 -23.37 2.42
C ASP A 151 -14.77 -23.72 3.65
N ALA A 152 -14.79 -25.01 4.01
CA ALA A 152 -15.64 -25.53 5.10
C ALA A 152 -15.38 -24.86 6.46
N LYS A 153 -14.15 -24.38 6.70
CA LYS A 153 -13.77 -23.70 7.95
C LYS A 153 -14.33 -22.28 8.02
N PHE A 154 -14.47 -21.62 6.87
CA PHE A 154 -14.74 -20.19 6.76
C PHE A 154 -16.14 -19.86 6.20
N SER A 155 -16.84 -20.83 5.61
CA SER A 155 -18.19 -20.68 5.06
C SER A 155 -19.21 -20.05 6.02
N LYS A 156 -19.07 -20.32 7.33
CA LYS A 156 -19.90 -19.72 8.39
C LYS A 156 -19.82 -18.18 8.49
N TYR A 157 -18.84 -17.54 7.85
CA TYR A 157 -18.68 -16.09 7.84
C TYR A 157 -19.41 -15.41 6.67
N ALA A 158 -19.87 -16.17 5.67
CA ALA A 158 -20.52 -15.63 4.46
C ALA A 158 -21.76 -14.76 4.75
N THR A 159 -22.48 -15.04 5.83
CA THR A 159 -23.70 -14.33 6.21
C THR A 159 -23.45 -13.11 7.11
N ARG A 160 -22.21 -12.90 7.55
CA ARG A 160 -21.86 -11.79 8.45
C ARG A 160 -21.90 -10.47 7.70
N ASP A 161 -22.21 -9.40 8.44
CA ASP A 161 -22.02 -8.04 7.95
C ASP A 161 -20.55 -7.84 7.58
N PHE A 162 -20.32 -7.33 6.38
CA PHE A 162 -19.00 -7.14 5.79
C PHE A 162 -18.71 -5.65 5.66
N ALA A 163 -17.47 -5.27 5.95
CA ALA A 163 -17.01 -3.89 5.87
C ALA A 163 -15.71 -3.82 5.06
N ILE A 164 -15.62 -2.82 4.19
CA ILE A 164 -14.39 -2.48 3.47
C ILE A 164 -13.76 -1.31 4.19
N TRP A 165 -12.51 -1.48 4.64
CA TRP A 165 -11.70 -0.44 5.25
C TRP A 165 -10.47 -0.23 4.38
N THR A 166 -10.25 1.00 3.97
CA THR A 166 -9.16 1.36 3.07
C THR A 166 -8.56 2.70 3.48
N GLU A 167 -7.33 2.97 3.06
CA GLU A 167 -6.62 4.20 3.37
C GLU A 167 -5.81 4.68 2.16
N SER A 168 -5.57 5.98 2.02
CA SER A 168 -4.71 6.56 0.97
C SER A 168 -5.22 6.21 -0.44
N TYR A 169 -4.48 5.49 -1.28
CA TYR A 169 -4.98 4.99 -2.58
C TYR A 169 -6.15 4.00 -2.44
N GLY A 170 -6.40 3.54 -1.22
CA GLY A 170 -7.66 2.98 -0.78
C GLY A 170 -8.89 3.80 -1.19
N GLY A 171 -8.75 5.11 -1.35
CA GLY A 171 -9.78 5.99 -1.90
C GLY A 171 -10.20 5.67 -3.34
N HIS A 172 -9.36 4.98 -4.11
CA HIS A 172 -9.70 4.40 -5.41
C HIS A 172 -10.19 2.94 -5.28
N TYR A 173 -9.51 2.11 -4.48
CA TYR A 173 -9.90 0.71 -4.32
C TYR A 173 -11.27 0.53 -3.67
N GLY A 174 -11.52 1.22 -2.56
CA GLY A 174 -12.72 1.07 -1.74
C GLY A 174 -14.02 1.21 -2.53
N PRO A 175 -14.24 2.33 -3.25
CA PRO A 175 -15.43 2.51 -4.07
C PRO A 175 -15.58 1.47 -5.19
N VAL A 176 -14.50 1.13 -5.88
CA VAL A 176 -14.54 0.15 -7.00
C VAL A 176 -14.83 -1.27 -6.50
N LEU A 177 -14.23 -1.69 -5.39
CA LEU A 177 -14.53 -2.97 -4.73
C LEU A 177 -15.99 -3.01 -4.27
N ALA A 178 -16.46 -1.96 -3.60
CA ALA A 178 -17.83 -1.89 -3.11
C ALA A 178 -18.84 -2.00 -4.27
N SER A 179 -18.66 -1.21 -5.33
CA SER A 179 -19.51 -1.27 -6.53
C SER A 179 -19.52 -2.67 -7.13
N TYR A 180 -18.33 -3.23 -7.38
CA TYR A 180 -18.21 -4.56 -7.97
C TYR A 180 -18.91 -5.63 -7.11
N PHE A 181 -18.77 -5.60 -5.78
CA PHE A 181 -19.43 -6.58 -4.91
C PHE A 181 -20.96 -6.46 -4.96
N LEU A 182 -21.49 -5.25 -5.02
CA LEU A 182 -22.92 -5.01 -5.16
C LEU A 182 -23.44 -5.48 -6.52
N ASP A 183 -22.70 -5.25 -7.60
CA ASP A 183 -23.05 -5.72 -8.94
C ASP A 183 -23.06 -7.26 -9.01
N GLN A 184 -22.04 -7.92 -8.44
CA GLN A 184 -22.03 -9.38 -8.36
C GLN A 184 -23.16 -9.93 -7.50
N ASN A 185 -23.51 -9.27 -6.39
CA ASN A 185 -24.68 -9.65 -5.59
C ASN A 185 -25.98 -9.56 -6.39
N ALA A 186 -26.16 -8.50 -7.17
CA ALA A 186 -27.33 -8.32 -8.03
C ALA A 186 -27.39 -9.40 -9.13
N ALA A 187 -26.26 -9.72 -9.76
CA ALA A 187 -26.16 -10.80 -10.75
C ALA A 187 -26.46 -12.19 -10.14
N ILE A 188 -26.07 -12.43 -8.89
CA ILE A 188 -26.44 -13.64 -8.13
C ILE A 188 -27.95 -13.67 -7.88
N ASP A 189 -28.55 -12.56 -7.44
CA ASP A 189 -29.99 -12.47 -7.20
C ASP A 189 -30.81 -12.67 -8.48
N ALA A 190 -30.30 -12.20 -9.62
CA ALA A 190 -30.88 -12.41 -10.94
C ALA A 190 -30.65 -13.83 -11.49
N GLY A 191 -29.82 -14.65 -10.84
CA GLY A 191 -29.47 -16.00 -11.29
C GLY A 191 -28.53 -16.04 -12.51
N GLU A 192 -27.92 -14.91 -12.88
CA GLU A 192 -26.99 -14.80 -14.01
C GLU A 192 -25.64 -15.46 -13.72
N ILE A 193 -25.20 -15.38 -12.47
CA ILE A 193 -23.97 -16.03 -11.99
C ILE A 193 -24.24 -16.83 -10.73
N LYS A 194 -23.38 -17.84 -10.49
CA LYS A 194 -23.36 -18.57 -9.23
C LYS A 194 -22.28 -17.99 -8.32
N GLY A 195 -22.65 -17.72 -7.08
CA GLY A 195 -21.72 -17.21 -6.07
C GLY A 195 -22.37 -17.06 -4.70
N VAL A 196 -21.55 -16.71 -3.73
CA VAL A 196 -21.92 -16.35 -2.37
C VAL A 196 -22.03 -14.83 -2.31
N LYS A 197 -23.20 -14.33 -1.90
CA LYS A 197 -23.41 -12.90 -1.72
C LYS A 197 -22.53 -12.36 -0.59
N ILE A 198 -21.95 -11.19 -0.81
CA ILE A 198 -21.19 -10.45 0.20
C ILE A 198 -22.15 -9.46 0.86
N ASN A 199 -22.45 -9.64 2.15
CA ASN A 199 -23.35 -8.74 2.90
C ASN A 199 -22.63 -7.43 3.28
N LEU A 200 -22.24 -6.62 2.29
CA LEU A 200 -21.53 -5.36 2.45
C LEU A 200 -22.43 -4.31 3.14
N LYS A 201 -21.98 -3.80 4.28
CA LYS A 201 -22.70 -2.77 5.08
C LYS A 201 -21.95 -1.45 5.16
N VAL A 202 -20.63 -1.48 5.14
CA VAL A 202 -19.80 -0.32 5.43
C VAL A 202 -18.66 -0.23 4.41
N LEU A 203 -18.45 0.97 3.88
CA LEU A 203 -17.23 1.38 3.21
C LEU A 203 -16.63 2.53 4.01
N SER A 204 -15.39 2.37 4.47
CA SER A 204 -14.62 3.40 5.16
C SER A 204 -13.33 3.67 4.41
N ILE A 205 -13.04 4.95 4.25
CA ILE A 205 -11.86 5.46 3.53
C ILE A 205 -11.16 6.47 4.44
N GLY A 206 -10.03 6.08 5.02
CA GLY A 206 -9.15 6.97 5.79
C GLY A 206 -8.23 7.75 4.86
N ASN A 207 -8.17 9.07 4.98
CA ASN A 207 -7.24 9.94 4.24
C ASN A 207 -7.10 9.58 2.75
N GLY A 208 -8.23 9.28 2.09
CA GLY A 208 -8.23 8.71 0.75
C GLY A 208 -7.92 9.73 -0.34
N LEU A 209 -7.16 9.31 -1.36
CA LEU A 209 -7.18 9.95 -2.67
C LEU A 209 -8.31 9.30 -3.48
N THR A 210 -9.41 10.04 -3.68
CA THR A 210 -10.64 9.55 -4.33
C THR A 210 -11.01 10.41 -5.52
N ASP A 211 -10.85 11.72 -5.42
CA ASP A 211 -11.05 12.69 -6.49
C ASP A 211 -9.79 13.57 -6.63
N PRO A 212 -8.78 13.11 -7.38
CA PRO A 212 -7.54 13.84 -7.53
C PRO A 212 -7.73 15.23 -8.13
N TYR A 213 -8.76 15.43 -8.97
CA TYR A 213 -9.02 16.74 -9.58
C TYR A 213 -9.38 17.79 -8.53
N SER A 214 -10.25 17.43 -7.59
CA SER A 214 -10.59 18.33 -6.48
C SER A 214 -9.49 18.40 -5.42
N GLN A 215 -8.80 17.29 -5.15
CA GLN A 215 -7.87 17.17 -4.03
C GLN A 215 -6.45 17.68 -4.31
N TYR A 216 -5.92 17.58 -5.54
CA TYR A 216 -4.55 18.04 -5.81
C TYR A 216 -4.33 19.55 -5.56
N PRO A 217 -5.29 20.45 -5.91
CA PRO A 217 -5.20 21.85 -5.54
C PRO A 217 -5.08 22.13 -4.05
N ASP A 218 -5.62 21.25 -3.20
CA ASP A 218 -5.60 21.46 -1.74
C ASP A 218 -4.20 21.36 -1.15
N TYR A 219 -3.25 20.67 -1.79
CA TYR A 219 -1.85 20.67 -1.33
C TYR A 219 -1.25 22.08 -1.36
N VAL A 220 -1.47 22.84 -2.44
CA VAL A 220 -0.98 24.22 -2.58
C VAL A 220 -1.75 25.16 -1.64
N ARG A 221 -3.08 25.01 -1.59
CA ARG A 221 -3.94 25.81 -0.69
C ARG A 221 -3.57 25.64 0.78
N TYR A 222 -3.32 24.40 1.21
CA TYR A 222 -2.92 24.10 2.57
C TYR A 222 -1.50 24.60 2.87
N ALA A 223 -0.56 24.49 1.92
CA ALA A 223 0.77 25.08 2.08
C ALA A 223 0.75 26.61 2.23
N MET A 224 -0.19 27.28 1.54
CA MET A 224 -0.43 28.73 1.66
C MET A 224 -1.08 29.13 2.98
N SER A 225 -2.04 28.34 3.46
CA SER A 225 -2.88 28.67 4.61
C SER A 225 -2.88 27.50 5.60
N ASN A 226 -1.71 27.22 6.15
CA ASN A 226 -1.53 26.21 7.18
C ASN A 226 -1.77 26.84 8.57
N PRO A 227 -2.72 26.34 9.39
CA PRO A 227 -3.04 26.91 10.69
C PRO A 227 -1.96 26.70 11.76
N TYR A 228 -0.94 25.89 11.49
CA TYR A 228 0.15 25.61 12.43
C TYR A 228 1.35 26.52 12.18
N HIS A 229 2.04 26.34 11.05
CA HIS A 229 3.11 27.21 10.60
C HIS A 229 3.37 27.00 9.09
N PRO A 230 3.74 28.06 8.34
CA PRO A 230 4.19 27.92 6.95
C PRO A 230 5.44 27.04 6.87
N LEU A 231 5.43 26.06 5.95
CA LEU A 231 6.54 25.13 5.74
C LEU A 231 7.44 25.53 4.56
N VAL A 232 6.96 26.43 3.70
CA VAL A 232 7.61 26.85 2.46
C VAL A 232 7.44 28.36 2.26
N ASP A 233 8.36 28.98 1.52
CA ASP A 233 8.27 30.41 1.21
C ASP A 233 7.26 30.72 0.09
N GLU A 234 6.89 32.00 -0.03
CA GLU A 234 5.94 32.46 -1.05
C GLU A 234 6.40 32.15 -2.48
N LYS A 235 7.72 32.15 -2.72
CA LYS A 235 8.30 31.84 -4.02
C LYS A 235 8.03 30.39 -4.41
N THR A 236 8.20 29.46 -3.48
CA THR A 236 7.93 28.04 -3.67
C THR A 236 6.45 27.79 -3.92
N ILE A 237 5.58 28.45 -3.13
CA ILE A 237 4.12 28.41 -3.31
C ILE A 237 3.74 28.87 -4.72
N LYS A 238 4.26 30.02 -5.15
CA LYS A 238 3.97 30.56 -6.49
C LYS A 238 4.41 29.58 -7.58
N SER A 239 5.62 29.02 -7.46
CA SER A 239 6.13 28.03 -8.41
C SER A 239 5.25 26.77 -8.46
N ALA A 240 4.77 26.29 -7.31
CA ALA A 240 3.88 25.14 -7.23
C ALA A 240 2.53 25.43 -7.88
N ASN A 241 1.94 26.60 -7.61
CA ASN A 241 0.68 27.04 -8.21
C ASN A 241 0.78 27.19 -9.73
N ASP A 242 1.86 27.80 -10.22
CA ASP A 242 2.14 27.94 -11.65
C ASP A 242 2.30 26.55 -12.32
N SER A 243 2.94 25.60 -11.64
CA SER A 243 3.12 24.22 -12.16
C SER A 243 1.81 23.42 -12.20
N LEU A 244 0.93 23.68 -11.24
CA LEU A 244 -0.38 23.04 -11.12
C LEU A 244 -1.31 23.46 -12.27
N TYR A 245 -1.40 24.76 -12.56
CA TYR A 245 -2.41 25.33 -13.46
C TYR A 245 -1.91 25.79 -14.84
N ARG A 246 -0.61 25.77 -15.11
CA ARG A 246 -0.12 26.06 -16.47
C ARG A 246 -0.67 25.04 -17.47
N THR A 247 -0.81 25.45 -18.73
CA THR A 247 -1.12 24.53 -19.83
C THR A 247 -0.06 23.41 -19.93
N GLY A 248 -0.52 22.16 -20.04
CA GLY A 248 0.31 20.95 -19.93
C GLY A 248 0.79 20.66 -18.49
N GLY A 249 0.25 21.36 -17.50
CA GLY A 249 0.58 21.25 -16.08
C GLY A 249 -0.06 20.04 -15.41
N CYS A 250 0.04 20.00 -14.09
CA CYS A 250 -0.43 18.84 -13.32
C CYS A 250 -1.94 18.61 -13.47
N MET A 251 -2.76 19.68 -13.48
CA MET A 251 -4.21 19.53 -13.61
C MET A 251 -4.64 18.97 -14.97
N ASP A 252 -3.93 19.33 -16.05
CA ASP A 252 -4.21 18.80 -17.39
C ASP A 252 -3.90 17.29 -17.49
N GLN A 253 -2.99 16.78 -16.66
CA GLN A 253 -2.64 15.35 -16.60
C GLN A 253 -3.61 14.52 -15.75
N VAL A 254 -4.42 15.17 -14.91
CA VAL A 254 -5.40 14.50 -14.04
C VAL A 254 -6.69 14.21 -14.80
N CYS A 255 -7.03 15.03 -15.80
CA CYS A 255 -8.18 14.87 -16.68
C CYS A 255 -7.85 14.33 -18.08
N GLY A 256 -6.56 14.13 -18.37
CA GLY A 256 -6.03 13.73 -19.68
C GLY A 256 -6.01 12.23 -19.93
#